data_AF-A0A1A3CEC2-F1
#
_entry.id   AF-A0A1A3CEC2-F1
#
_cell.length_a   1.000
_cell.length_b   1.000
_cell.length_c   1.000
_cell.angle_alpha   90.00
_cell.angle_beta   90.00
_cell.angle_gamma   90.00
#
_symmetry.space_group_name_H-M   'P 1'
#
loop_
_entity.id
_entity.type
_entity.pdbx_description
1 polymer ?
#
loop_
_entity_poly.entity_id
_entity_poly.type
_entity_poly.pdbx_seq_one_letter_code
_entity_poly.pdbx_strand_id
1 'polypeptide(L)'
;MTDRPGITDSIAARQNMAAAVCEAFGFPREDWPMFARWAAAPLTPHDEEALYQYVDVMIAERCWKPTDDLLSHLIDLEVDGVELTADDIHRFVATLTTGAR
;
A
#
# COMPACT_ATOMS: atom_id res chain seq x y z
N MET A 1 3.67 22.21 -24.65
CA MET A 1 3.20 21.30 -23.58
C MET A 1 3.69 21.86 -22.26
N THR A 2 2.98 22.87 -21.75
CA THR A 2 3.39 23.60 -20.55
C THR A 2 3.23 22.69 -19.33
N ASP A 3 4.36 22.20 -18.82
CA ASP A 3 4.47 21.62 -17.50
C ASP A 3 3.92 22.65 -16.50
N ARG A 4 2.80 22.32 -15.84
CA ARG A 4 2.18 23.20 -14.84
C ARG A 4 2.86 22.83 -13.52
N PRO A 5 3.81 23.65 -13.00
CA PRO A 5 4.75 23.21 -11.96
C PRO A 5 4.09 22.55 -10.75
N GLY A 6 2.93 23.07 -10.32
CA GLY A 6 2.21 22.54 -9.16
C GLY A 6 1.58 21.15 -9.31
N ILE A 7 1.35 20.63 -10.53
CA ILE A 7 0.80 19.27 -10.73
C ILE A 7 1.92 18.23 -10.58
N THR A 8 3.07 18.49 -11.21
CA THR A 8 4.24 17.61 -11.20
C THR A 8 4.81 17.49 -9.78
N ASP A 9 4.88 18.60 -9.04
CA ASP A 9 5.29 18.60 -7.62
C ASP A 9 4.34 17.76 -6.75
N SER A 10 3.04 17.81 -7.02
CA SER A 10 2.03 17.05 -6.28
C SER A 10 2.09 15.55 -6.58
N ILE A 11 2.40 15.15 -7.83
CA ILE A 11 2.58 13.74 -8.21
C ILE A 11 3.85 13.18 -7.56
N ALA A 12 4.96 13.91 -7.63
CA ALA A 12 6.22 13.50 -7.00
C ALA A 12 6.06 13.34 -5.48
N ALA A 13 5.34 14.25 -4.82
CA ALA A 13 5.02 14.13 -3.40
C ALA A 13 4.23 12.84 -3.07
N ARG A 14 3.22 12.47 -3.89
CA ARG A 14 2.46 11.22 -3.71
C ARG A 14 3.32 9.99 -3.89
N GLN A 15 4.21 9.99 -4.87
CA GLN A 15 5.11 8.86 -5.13
C GLN A 15 6.12 8.67 -3.99
N ASN A 16 6.66 9.75 -3.44
CA ASN A 16 7.53 9.70 -2.27
C ASN A 16 6.78 9.18 -1.03
N MET A 17 5.53 9.59 -0.85
CA MET A 17 4.69 9.08 0.22
C MET A 17 4.40 7.58 0.06
N ALA A 18 4.06 7.15 -1.16
CA ALA A 18 3.86 5.74 -1.45
C ALA A 18 5.12 4.91 -1.15
N ALA A 19 6.31 5.40 -1.51
CA ALA A 19 7.56 4.73 -1.19
C ALA A 19 7.79 4.59 0.33
N ALA A 20 7.55 5.66 1.10
CA ALA A 20 7.65 5.60 2.57
C ALA A 20 6.64 4.61 3.18
N VAL A 21 5.45 4.51 2.60
CA VAL A 21 4.42 3.55 3.02
C VAL A 21 4.82 2.11 2.65
N CYS A 22 5.35 1.87 1.45
CA CYS A 22 5.88 0.56 1.05
C CYS A 22 7.02 0.11 1.96
N GLU A 23 7.89 1.03 2.36
CA GLU A 23 8.96 0.78 3.34
C GLU A 23 8.39 0.36 4.70
N ALA A 24 7.40 1.10 5.22
CA ALA A 24 6.75 0.76 6.48
C ALA A 24 6.08 -0.62 6.44
N PHE A 25 5.41 -0.97 5.34
CA PHE A 25 4.80 -2.29 5.15
C PHE A 25 5.81 -3.43 4.90
N GLY A 26 7.09 -3.13 4.72
CA GLY A 26 8.10 -4.15 4.42
C GLY A 26 7.96 -4.75 3.01
N PHE A 27 7.33 -4.04 2.07
CA PHE A 27 7.19 -4.53 0.70
C PHE A 27 8.54 -4.57 -0.03
N PRO A 28 8.79 -5.59 -0.86
CA PRO A 28 10.02 -5.69 -1.63
C PRO A 28 10.26 -4.45 -2.51
N ARG A 29 11.50 -3.98 -2.55
CA ARG A 29 11.86 -2.72 -3.24
C ARG A 29 11.65 -2.78 -4.75
N GLU A 30 11.75 -3.98 -5.32
CA GLU A 30 11.46 -4.27 -6.72
C GLU A 30 10.02 -3.96 -7.13
N ASP A 31 9.08 -3.99 -6.17
CA ASP A 31 7.65 -3.76 -6.43
C ASP A 31 7.25 -2.28 -6.27
N TRP A 32 8.09 -1.46 -5.66
CA TRP A 32 7.80 -0.03 -5.41
C TRP A 32 7.44 0.78 -6.68
N PRO A 33 7.99 0.52 -7.88
CA PRO A 33 7.55 1.18 -9.10
C PRO A 33 6.05 0.97 -9.42
N MET A 34 5.49 -0.18 -9.06
CA MET A 34 4.06 -0.46 -9.22
C MET A 34 3.21 0.48 -8.34
N PHE A 35 3.60 0.63 -7.06
CA PHE A 35 2.94 1.54 -6.12
C PHE A 35 3.10 3.01 -6.51
N ALA A 36 4.28 3.41 -7.02
CA ALA A 36 4.49 4.76 -7.53
C ALA A 36 3.57 5.08 -8.73
N ARG A 37 3.24 4.09 -9.57
CA ARG A 37 2.26 4.23 -10.64
C ARG A 37 0.85 4.40 -10.07
N TRP A 38 0.46 3.57 -9.12
CA TRP A 38 -0.85 3.64 -8.45
C TRP A 38 -1.06 4.94 -7.66
N ALA A 39 -0.03 5.50 -7.06
CA ALA A 39 -0.13 6.77 -6.33
C ALA A 39 -0.28 8.00 -7.25
N ALA A 40 0.15 7.90 -8.52
CA ALA A 40 0.13 9.00 -9.47
C ALA A 40 -1.27 9.33 -10.03
N ALA A 41 -2.20 8.37 -9.98
CA ALA A 41 -3.56 8.50 -10.53
C ALA A 41 -4.60 7.83 -9.62
N PRO A 42 -5.90 8.11 -9.76
CA PRO A 42 -6.93 7.28 -9.11
C PRO A 42 -6.81 5.82 -9.56
N LEU A 43 -7.00 4.87 -8.64
CA LEU A 43 -7.06 3.46 -8.99
C LEU A 43 -8.27 3.19 -9.90
N THR A 44 -8.06 2.35 -10.91
CA THR A 44 -9.17 1.67 -11.57
C THR A 44 -9.60 0.46 -10.73
N PRO A 45 -10.81 -0.09 -10.93
CA PRO A 45 -11.20 -1.33 -10.26
C PRO A 45 -10.22 -2.49 -10.49
N HIS A 46 -9.57 -2.51 -11.67
CA HIS A 46 -8.53 -3.50 -11.98
C HIS A 46 -7.24 -3.26 -11.20
N ASP A 47 -6.82 -2.00 -11.01
CA ASP A 47 -5.64 -1.69 -10.19
C ASP A 47 -5.90 -2.00 -8.70
N GLU A 48 -7.13 -1.79 -8.21
CA GLU A 48 -7.55 -2.13 -6.85
C GLU A 48 -7.54 -3.65 -6.63
N GLU A 49 -8.10 -4.42 -7.57
CA GLU A 49 -8.05 -5.89 -7.51
C GLU A 49 -6.60 -6.41 -7.52
N ALA A 50 -5.74 -5.84 -8.37
CA ALA A 50 -4.32 -6.20 -8.42
C ALA A 50 -3.58 -5.86 -7.11
N LEU A 51 -3.92 -4.73 -6.48
CA LEU A 51 -3.40 -4.35 -5.17
C LEU A 51 -3.82 -5.37 -4.11
N TYR A 52 -5.09 -5.77 -4.05
CA TYR A 52 -5.57 -6.73 -3.05
C TYR A 52 -4.94 -8.11 -3.22
N GLN A 53 -4.81 -8.59 -4.47
CA GLN A 53 -4.10 -9.84 -4.75
C GLN A 53 -2.63 -9.78 -4.34
N TYR A 54 -1.95 -8.66 -4.56
CA TYR A 54 -0.58 -8.47 -4.07
C TYR A 54 -0.52 -8.52 -2.54
N VAL A 55 -1.44 -7.84 -1.85
CA VAL A 55 -1.50 -7.84 -0.39
C VAL A 55 -1.79 -9.23 0.17
N ASP A 56 -2.64 -10.03 -0.47
CA ASP A 56 -2.90 -11.42 -0.08
C ASP A 56 -1.62 -12.27 -0.11
N VAL A 57 -0.80 -12.12 -1.14
CA VAL A 57 0.50 -12.81 -1.23
C VAL A 57 1.41 -12.38 -0.09
N MET A 58 1.50 -11.07 0.19
CA MET A 58 2.31 -10.56 1.28
C MET A 58 1.81 -11.06 2.64
N ILE A 59 0.49 -11.06 2.89
CA ILE A 59 -0.10 -11.61 4.11
C ILE A 59 0.28 -13.09 4.26
N ALA A 60 0.08 -13.89 3.22
CA ALA A 60 0.42 -15.31 3.24
C ALA A 60 1.91 -15.56 3.55
N GLU A 61 2.81 -14.76 2.98
CA GLU A 61 4.23 -14.82 3.30
C GLU A 61 4.52 -14.52 4.78
N ARG A 62 3.89 -13.48 5.35
CA ARG A 62 4.08 -13.09 6.75
C ARG A 62 3.46 -14.07 7.72
N CYS A 63 2.35 -14.71 7.37
CA CYS A 63 1.78 -15.81 8.14
C CYS A 63 2.75 -17.00 8.25
N TRP A 64 3.53 -17.26 7.20
CA TRP A 64 4.57 -18.30 7.23
C TRP A 64 5.86 -17.85 7.90
N LYS A 65 6.27 -16.59 7.66
CA LYS A 65 7.52 -16.02 8.14
C LYS A 65 7.29 -14.57 8.57
N PRO A 66 6.89 -14.34 9.83
CA PRO A 66 6.67 -13.00 10.35
C PRO A 66 7.94 -12.14 10.27
N THR A 67 7.75 -10.86 10.01
CA THR A 67 8.79 -9.83 9.95
C THR A 67 8.47 -8.71 10.95
N ASP A 68 9.40 -7.78 11.15
CA ASP A 68 9.20 -6.59 11.99
C ASP A 68 8.77 -5.40 11.13
N ASP A 69 7.66 -5.58 10.40
CA ASP A 69 7.08 -4.58 9.50
C ASP A 69 5.61 -4.27 9.85
N LEU A 70 5.10 -3.15 9.34
CA LEU A 70 3.73 -2.71 9.61
C LEU A 70 2.70 -3.74 9.16
N LEU A 71 2.95 -4.49 8.07
CA LEU A 71 2.02 -5.52 7.63
C LEU A 71 1.92 -6.66 8.65
N SER A 72 3.05 -7.12 9.18
CA SER A 72 3.10 -8.12 10.24
C SER A 72 2.39 -7.64 11.51
N HIS A 73 2.56 -6.38 11.87
CA HIS A 73 1.84 -5.79 13.00
C HIS A 73 0.32 -5.70 12.75
N LEU A 74 -0.15 -5.43 11.53
CA LEU A 74 -1.57 -5.42 11.22
C LEU A 74 -2.19 -6.83 11.25
N ILE A 75 -1.43 -7.86 10.84
CA ILE A 75 -1.87 -9.25 10.88
C ILE A 75 -2.09 -9.71 12.33
N ASP A 76 -1.22 -9.30 13.25
CA ASP A 76 -1.30 -9.63 14.69
C ASP A 76 -2.19 -8.66 15.49
N LEU A 77 -2.73 -7.62 14.84
CA LEU A 77 -3.50 -6.57 15.53
C LEU A 77 -4.89 -7.08 15.90
N GLU A 78 -5.19 -7.02 17.20
CA GLU A 78 -6.54 -7.18 17.73
C GLU A 78 -7.13 -5.84 18.20
N VAL A 79 -8.39 -5.59 17.84
CA VAL A 79 -9.19 -4.45 18.33
C VAL A 79 -10.41 -4.99 19.05
N ASP A 80 -10.55 -4.66 20.35
CA ASP A 80 -11.61 -5.19 21.22
C ASP A 80 -11.68 -6.74 21.23
N GLY A 81 -10.52 -7.40 21.08
CA GLY A 81 -10.39 -8.86 21.04
C GLY A 81 -10.81 -9.50 19.70
N VAL A 82 -10.90 -8.70 18.63
CA VAL A 82 -11.19 -9.14 17.27
C VAL A 82 -10.01 -8.82 16.37
N GLU A 83 -9.43 -9.85 15.74
CA GLU A 83 -8.38 -9.70 14.72
C GLU A 83 -8.91 -8.96 13.48
N LEU A 84 -8.03 -8.24 12.80
CA LEU A 84 -8.37 -7.66 11.49
C LEU A 84 -8.60 -8.76 10.45
N THR A 85 -9.63 -8.58 9.62
CA THR A 85 -9.84 -9.44 8.45
C THR A 85 -8.89 -9.07 7.32
N ALA A 86 -8.69 -9.97 6.35
CA ALA A 86 -7.94 -9.66 5.14
C ALA A 86 -8.49 -8.41 4.42
N ASP A 87 -9.82 -8.28 4.33
CA ASP A 87 -10.50 -7.12 3.76
C ASP A 87 -10.20 -5.81 4.53
N ASP A 88 -10.02 -5.88 5.84
CA ASP A 88 -9.61 -4.72 6.65
C ASP A 88 -8.17 -4.32 6.34
N ILE A 89 -7.26 -5.28 6.28
CA ILE A 89 -5.84 -5.07 5.94
C ILE A 89 -5.72 -4.49 4.52
N HIS A 90 -6.46 -5.03 3.55
CA HIS A 90 -6.55 -4.53 2.17
C HIS A 90 -6.92 -3.05 2.15
N ARG A 91 -7.99 -2.68 2.85
CA ARG A 91 -8.47 -1.30 2.93
C ARG A 91 -7.44 -0.38 3.58
N PHE A 92 -6.76 -0.83 4.64
CA PHE A 92 -5.69 -0.08 5.28
C PHE A 92 -4.52 0.17 4.33
N VAL A 93 -4.06 -0.87 3.62
CA VAL A 93 -2.97 -0.74 2.65
C VAL A 93 -3.36 0.20 1.51
N ALA A 94 -4.56 0.04 0.92
CA ALA A 94 -5.04 0.91 -0.15
C ALA A 94 -5.14 2.38 0.29
N THR A 95 -5.66 2.62 1.48
CA THR A 95 -5.80 3.97 2.05
C THR A 95 -4.43 4.65 2.22
N LEU A 96 -3.43 3.93 2.74
CA LEU A 96 -2.12 4.50 2.99
C LEU A 96 -1.28 4.65 1.73
N THR A 97 -1.35 3.69 0.79
CA THR A 97 -0.52 3.70 -0.42
C THR A 97 -1.02 4.67 -1.48
N THR A 98 -2.34 4.87 -1.60
CA THR A 98 -2.93 5.74 -2.64
C THR A 98 -3.33 7.12 -2.15
N GLY A 99 -3.25 7.32 -0.82
CA GLY A 99 -3.78 8.44 -0.07
C GLY A 99 -5.30 8.30 0.05
N ALA A 100 -5.85 8.47 1.26
CA ALA A 100 -7.30 8.52 1.47
C ALA A 100 -7.93 9.49 0.45
N ARG A 101 -8.75 8.96 -0.46
CA ARG A 101 -9.47 9.72 -1.49
C ARG A 101 -10.96 9.67 -1.22
#